data_AF-A0A8C4WS39-F1
#
_entry.id   AF-A0A8C4WS39-F1
#
_cell.length_a   1.000
_cell.length_b   1.000
_cell.length_c   1.000
_cell.angle_alpha   90.00
_cell.angle_beta   90.00
_cell.angle_gamma   90.00
#
_symmetry.space_group_name_H-M   'P 1'
#
loop_
_entity.id
_entity.type
_entity.pdbx_description
1 polymer ?
#
loop_
_entity_poly.entity_id
_entity_poly.type
_entity_poly.pdbx_seq_one_letter_code
_entity_poly.pdbx_strand_id
1 'polypeptide(L)' 'IASGVLTQLSGPHHFPLAFYSQQIDPVAQGTPSCTRTLAAAALLITKAKSLTLGFWEKAPPCFGLPSDFLGRSFSYC' A
#
# COMPACT_ATOMS: atom_id res chain seq x y z
N ILE A 1 12.16 -7.53 -13.02
CA ILE A 1 12.11 -6.62 -11.85
C ILE A 1 10.70 -6.66 -11.28
N ALA A 2 10.53 -6.59 -9.97
CA ALA A 2 9.23 -6.49 -9.31
C ALA A 2 8.97 -5.01 -9.02
N SER A 3 7.84 -4.49 -9.51
CA SER A 3 7.41 -3.12 -9.25
C SER A 3 5.98 -3.12 -8.76
N GLY A 4 5.67 -2.27 -7.78
CA GLY A 4 4.33 -2.15 -7.23
C GLY A 4 4.15 -0.85 -6.45
N VAL A 5 2.89 -0.43 -6.33
CA VAL A 5 2.51 0.76 -5.57
C VAL A 5 1.72 0.31 -4.36
N LEU A 6 2.12 0.78 -3.19
CA LEU A 6 1.32 0.66 -1.98
C LEU A 6 0.38 1.86 -1.92
N THR A 7 -0.91 1.58 -1.95
CA THR A 7 -1.96 2.59 -1.83
C THR A 7 -2.70 2.44 -0.52
N GLN A 8 -3.13 3.56 0.05
CA GLN A 8 -4.08 3.59 1.15
C GLN A 8 -5.40 4.18 0.68
N LEU A 9 -6.49 3.60 1.17
CA LEU A 9 -7.80 4.20 0.98
C LEU A 9 -7.94 5.40 1.94
N SER A 10 -8.13 6.58 1.38
CA SER A 10 -8.56 7.76 2.14
C SER A 10 -9.86 8.26 1.51
N GLY A 11 -10.97 8.13 2.23
CA GLY A 11 -12.30 8.38 1.70
C GLY A 11 -12.60 7.55 0.44
N PRO A 12 -13.09 8.15 -0.66
CA PRO A 12 -13.44 7.43 -1.89
C PRO A 12 -12.26 7.17 -2.84
N HIS A 13 -11.04 7.61 -2.50
CA HIS A 13 -9.88 7.57 -3.40
C HIS A 13 -8.69 6.79 -2.81
N HIS A 14 -7.91 6.16 -3.70
CA HIS A 14 -6.68 5.47 -3.35
C HIS A 14 -5.49 6.42 -3.48
N PHE A 15 -4.85 6.73 -2.36
CA PHE A 15 -3.66 7.57 -2.33
C PHE A 15 -2.40 6.71 -2.35
N PRO A 16 -1.44 6.98 -3.25
CA PRO A 16 -0.16 6.27 -3.26
C PRO A 16 0.64 6.69 -2.03
N LEU A 17 0.99 5.72 -1.17
CA LEU A 17 1.84 5.93 -0.01
C LEU A 17 3.32 5.68 -0.32
N ALA A 18 3.60 4.69 -1.16
CA ALA A 18 4.97 4.31 -1.50
C ALA A 18 5.04 3.58 -2.83
N PHE A 19 6.12 3.84 -3.55
CA PHE A 19 6.50 3.10 -4.76
C PHE A 19 7.63 2.14 -4.41
N TYR A 20 7.47 0.88 -4.81
CA TYR A 20 8.47 -0.15 -4.61
C TYR A 20 8.96 -0.67 -5.96
N SER A 21 10.27 -0.74 -6.10
CA SER A 21 10.93 -1.42 -7.21
C SER A 21 12.08 -2.24 -6.66
N GLN A 22 12.04 -3.55 -6.86
CA GLN A 22 13.10 -4.45 -6.40
C GLN A 22 13.42 -5.51 -7.45
N GLN A 23 14.70 -5.83 -7.59
CA GLN A 23 15.12 -6.92 -8.46
C GLN A 23 14.68 -8.25 -7.86
N ILE A 24 14.08 -9.11 -8.69
CA ILE A 24 13.70 -10.47 -8.30
C ILE A 24 14.97 -11.31 -8.25
N ASP A 25 15.10 -12.20 -7.27
CA ASP A 25 16.26 -13.09 -7.16
C ASP A 25 16.52 -13.82 -8.48
N PRO A 26 17.80 -14.00 -8.88
CA PRO A 26 18.16 -14.64 -10.15
C PRO A 26 17.55 -16.05 -10.29
N VAL A 27 17.36 -16.75 -9.16
CA VAL A 27 16.68 -18.06 -9.11
C VAL A 27 15.22 -17.94 -9.57
N ALA A 28 14.47 -16.96 -9.08
CA ALA A 28 13.08 -16.70 -9.48
C ALA A 28 12.95 -16.05 -10.87
N GLN A 29 14.06 -15.56 -11.45
CA GLN A 29 14.09 -15.15 -12.86
C GLN A 29 14.15 -16.35 -13.81
N GLY A 30 14.62 -17.51 -13.37
CA GLY A 30 14.66 -18.75 -14.16
C GLY A 30 13.35 -19.55 -14.20
N THR A 31 12.35 -19.18 -13.40
CA THR A 31 11.11 -19.97 -13.21
C THR A 31 9.97 -19.55 -14.16
N PRO A 32 8.97 -20.42 -14.42
CA PRO A 32 7.82 -20.10 -15.27
C PRO A 32 7.03 -18.88 -14.78
N SER A 33 6.45 -18.14 -15.72
CA SER A 33 5.85 -16.80 -15.53
C SER A 33 4.94 -16.65 -14.31
N CYS A 34 4.07 -17.62 -14.04
CA CYS A 34 3.13 -17.60 -12.90
C CYS A 34 3.83 -17.65 -11.52
N THR A 35 4.93 -18.40 -11.42
CA THR A 35 5.70 -18.46 -10.16
C THR A 35 6.51 -17.18 -9.92
N ARG A 36 6.96 -16.53 -10.99
CA ARG A 36 7.69 -15.27 -10.93
C ARG A 36 6.83 -14.11 -10.43
N THR A 37 5.56 -14.07 -10.83
CA THR A 37 4.60 -13.08 -10.33
C THR A 37 4.30 -13.28 -8.84
N LEU A 38 4.19 -14.52 -8.37
CA LEU A 38 4.01 -14.83 -6.95
C LEU A 38 5.25 -14.44 -6.13
N ALA A 39 6.44 -14.78 -6.60
CA ALA A 39 7.70 -14.37 -5.96
C ALA A 39 7.82 -12.84 -5.91
N ALA A 40 7.49 -12.14 -7.00
CA ALA A 40 7.46 -10.68 -7.05
C ALA A 40 6.49 -10.08 -6.03
N ALA A 41 5.27 -10.62 -5.93
CA ALA A 41 4.27 -10.16 -4.97
C ALA A 41 4.72 -10.37 -3.52
N ALA A 42 5.29 -11.53 -3.20
CA ALA A 42 5.82 -11.82 -1.86
C ALA A 42 6.96 -10.86 -1.46
N LEU A 43 7.87 -10.54 -2.39
CA LEU A 43 8.92 -9.54 -2.18
C LEU A 43 8.33 -8.14 -1.92
N LEU A 44 7.33 -7.72 -2.69
CA LEU A 44 6.68 -6.42 -2.50
C LEU A 44 5.93 -6.35 -1.16
N ILE A 45 5.25 -7.42 -0.74
CA ILE A 45 4.51 -7.49 0.53
C ILE A 45 5.47 -7.40 1.72
N THR A 46 6.59 -8.11 1.68
CA THR A 46 7.58 -8.07 2.79
C THR A 46 8.19 -6.67 2.96
N LYS A 47 8.38 -5.92 1.86
CA LYS A 47 8.78 -4.51 1.92
C LYS A 47 7.66 -3.61 2.41
N ALA A 48 6.45 -3.78 1.88
CA ALA A 48 5.28 -3.01 2.30
C ALA A 48 4.93 -3.18 3.78
N LYS A 49 5.13 -4.38 4.33
CA LYS A 49 4.89 -4.70 5.75
C LYS A 49 5.66 -3.78 6.71
N SER A 50 6.84 -3.32 6.32
CA SER A 50 7.63 -2.39 7.15
C SER A 50 6.97 -1.01 7.27
N LEU A 51 6.32 -0.52 6.21
CA LEU A 51 5.61 0.76 6.24
C LEU A 51 4.22 0.63 6.88
N THR A 52 3.49 -0.45 6.60
CA THR A 52 2.11 -0.58 7.11
C THR A 52 2.08 -0.78 8.62
N LEU A 53 2.99 -1.54 9.22
CA LEU A 53 2.97 -1.82 10.66
C LEU A 53 3.36 -0.62 11.55
N GLY A 54 4.07 0.39 11.02
CA GLY A 54 4.34 1.64 11.72
C GLY A 54 3.37 2.78 11.36
N PHE A 55 2.63 2.66 10.26
CA PHE A 55 1.74 3.71 9.78
C PHE A 55 0.39 3.75 10.51
N TRP A 56 -0.18 2.61 10.92
CA TRP A 56 -1.44 2.63 11.70
C TRP A 56 -1.31 3.39 13.03
N GLU A 57 -0.09 3.55 13.55
CA GLU A 57 0.21 4.34 14.75
C GLU A 57 0.34 5.85 14.47
N LYS A 58 0.48 6.23 13.20
CA LYS A 58 0.62 7.62 12.72
C LYS A 58 -0.52 8.07 11.81
N ALA A 59 -1.52 7.22 11.58
CA ALA A 59 -2.71 7.61 10.83
C ALA A 59 -3.40 8.75 11.59
N PRO A 60 -3.58 9.94 10.99
CA PRO A 60 -4.43 10.96 11.60
C PRO A 60 -5.83 10.35 11.81
N PRO A 61 -6.53 10.70 12.91
CA PRO A 61 -7.86 10.18 13.20
C PRO A 61 -8.87 10.77 12.21
N CYS A 62 -8.88 10.28 10.97
CA CYS A 62 -9.93 10.47 9.98
C CYS A 62 -10.75 9.16 9.82
N PHE A 63 -10.80 8.32 10.87
CA PHE A 63 -11.79 7.22 10.95
C PHE A 63 -13.10 7.78 11.50
N GLY A 64 -13.73 8.66 10.71
CA GLY A 64 -15.08 9.16 10.97
C GLY A 64 -16.09 8.04 10.78
N LEU A 65 -16.69 7.58 11.88
CA LEU A 65 -18.01 6.95 11.87
C LEU A 65 -19.00 7.89 11.15
N PRO A 66 -20.01 7.37 10.44
CA PRO A 66 -20.94 8.20 9.68
C PRO A 66 -21.93 8.87 10.63
N SER A 67 -21.61 10.07 11.07
CA SER A 67 -22.58 11.04 11.55
C SER A 67 -21.98 12.40 11.30
N ASP A 68 -22.45 13.09 10.26
CA ASP A 68 -23.02 14.44 10.40
C ASP A 68 -23.39 15.02 9.04
N PHE A 69 -24.71 15.13 8.86
CA PHE A 69 -25.40 15.59 7.67
C PHE A 69 -25.61 17.10 7.73
N LEU A 70 -24.64 17.92 8.15
CA LEU A 70 -24.82 19.37 8.13
C LEU A 70 -23.50 20.15 8.20
N GLY A 71 -23.08 20.64 7.03
CA GLY A 71 -22.53 22.00 6.90
C GLY A 71 -21.17 22.29 7.54
N ARG A 72 -20.12 22.16 6.72
CA ARG A 72 -18.79 22.80 6.82
C ARG A 72 -17.92 22.42 8.04
N SER A 73 -16.88 21.65 7.76
CA SER A 73 -15.54 22.02 8.21
C SER A 73 -14.51 21.49 7.20
N PHE A 74 -13.76 22.40 6.60
CA PHE A 74 -12.49 22.06 5.96
C PHE A 74 -11.53 21.67 7.10
N SER A 75 -11.50 20.38 7.44
CA SER A 75 -10.44 19.84 8.26
C SER A 75 -9.66 18.89 7.37
N TYR A 76 -8.43 19.30 7.05
CA TYR A 76 -7.52 18.60 6.17
C TYR A 76 -7.50 17.09 6.46
N CYS A 77 -8.07 16.35 5.53
CA CYS A 77 -7.67 15.07 5.00
C CYS A 77 -7.91 15.21 3.48
#